data_AF-A0A445GQ34-F1
#
_entry.id   AF-A0A445GQ34-F1
#
_cell.length_a   1.000
_cell.length_b   1.000
_cell.length_c   1.000
_cell.angle_alpha   90.00
_cell.angle_beta   90.00
_cell.angle_gamma   90.00
#
_symmetry.space_group_name_H-M   'P 1'
#
loop_
_entity.id
_entity.type
_entity.pdbx_description
1 polymer ?
#
loop_
_entity_poly.entity_id
_entity_poly.type
_entity_poly.pdbx_seq_one_letter_code
_entity_poly.pdbx_strand_id
1 'polypeptide(L)'
;MGLYKISLCLLCVLGLVIVGDHVAYAQDSPTDYVNAHNAARSQVGVPNIVWDNAVAAFAQNYANQRKGDCKLVHSGGDGKYGENLAGSTGNLSGKDAVQLWVNEKSKYNYNSNSCVGGECLHYTQVVWRNSLRLGCAKVRCNNGGTFIGLVIVGDHAAYAQDSPTDFVNAHNAARSQVGVPNIVWDDTVAAFAQNYANQRKGDCKLVHSGGDGKYGENLAGSTGNLSGTNAVKLWVDEKSKYDYNSNTCVGGECRHYTQVVWKNSVRLGCGKVRCDNGGTFITCNYAPPGNYVGQRPY
;
A
#
# COMPACT_ATOMS: atom_id res chain seq x y z
N MET A 1 -25.32 22.26 -38.61
CA MET A 1 -23.93 21.80 -38.87
C MET A 1 -23.08 22.19 -37.67
N GLY A 2 -22.83 21.27 -36.74
CA GLY A 2 -21.97 21.47 -35.59
C GLY A 2 -20.87 20.42 -35.60
N LEU A 3 -19.62 20.88 -35.73
CA LEU A 3 -18.41 20.04 -35.83
C LEU A 3 -18.02 19.51 -34.44
N TYR A 4 -17.99 18.19 -34.31
CA TYR A 4 -17.42 17.47 -33.17
C TYR A 4 -15.89 17.51 -33.25
N LYS A 5 -15.21 17.96 -32.18
CA LYS A 5 -13.77 17.80 -32.01
C LYS A 5 -13.47 16.41 -31.46
N ILE A 6 -12.85 15.57 -32.28
CA ILE A 6 -12.24 14.29 -31.91
C ILE A 6 -10.81 14.58 -31.46
N SER A 7 -10.46 14.21 -30.22
CA SER A 7 -9.08 14.26 -29.73
C SER A 7 -8.35 12.98 -30.11
N LEU A 8 -7.20 13.16 -30.77
CA LEU A 8 -6.39 12.15 -31.43
C LEU A 8 -5.61 11.31 -30.39
N CYS A 9 -5.87 10.00 -30.35
CA CYS A 9 -5.04 9.07 -29.58
C CYS A 9 -3.80 8.73 -30.42
N LEU A 10 -2.62 9.06 -29.90
CA LEU A 10 -1.33 8.91 -30.57
C LEU A 10 -0.94 7.41 -30.63
N LEU A 11 -1.12 6.80 -31.80
CA LEU A 11 -0.57 5.49 -32.17
C LEU A 11 0.94 5.63 -32.44
N CYS A 12 1.78 5.16 -31.52
CA CYS A 12 3.19 4.90 -31.84
C CYS A 12 3.29 3.52 -32.51
N VAL A 13 3.36 3.51 -33.84
CA VAL A 13 3.72 2.33 -34.64
C VAL A 13 5.21 2.46 -34.99
N LEU A 14 6.06 1.66 -34.36
CA LEU A 14 7.43 1.43 -34.84
C LEU A 14 7.49 0.04 -35.46
N GLY A 15 7.57 0.01 -36.79
CA GLY A 15 7.87 -1.18 -37.55
C GLY A 15 9.36 -1.50 -37.50
N LEU A 16 9.68 -2.74 -37.12
CA LEU A 16 10.94 -3.38 -37.47
C LEU A 16 10.63 -4.84 -37.81
N VAL A 17 10.81 -5.22 -39.08
CA VAL A 17 10.75 -6.62 -39.52
C VAL A 17 12.14 -7.20 -39.28
N ILE A 18 12.26 -8.16 -38.36
CA ILE A 18 13.39 -9.09 -38.31
C ILE A 18 12.82 -10.47 -38.62
N VAL A 19 13.29 -11.02 -39.74
CA VAL A 19 13.05 -12.40 -40.16
C VAL A 19 13.92 -13.32 -39.32
N GLY A 20 13.31 -14.28 -38.65
CA GLY A 20 13.98 -15.34 -37.93
C GLY A 20 12.94 -16.10 -37.12
N ASP A 21 12.66 -17.34 -37.52
CA ASP A 21 11.88 -18.30 -36.75
C ASP A 21 12.65 -18.66 -35.46
N HIS A 22 12.71 -17.73 -34.52
CA HIS A 22 13.17 -17.98 -33.18
C HIS A 22 11.94 -18.22 -32.32
N VAL A 23 11.69 -19.50 -32.12
CA VAL A 23 10.87 -20.06 -31.06
C VAL A 23 11.19 -19.35 -29.74
N ALA A 24 10.39 -18.32 -29.40
CA ALA A 24 10.51 -17.55 -28.17
C ALA A 24 9.73 -18.25 -27.04
N TYR A 25 10.20 -19.42 -26.60
CA TYR A 25 9.64 -20.11 -25.42
C TYR A 25 10.17 -19.58 -24.07
N ALA A 26 11.02 -18.54 -24.07
CA ALA A 26 11.77 -18.12 -22.89
C ALA A 26 11.31 -16.80 -22.24
N GLN A 27 10.10 -16.27 -22.53
CA GLN A 27 9.67 -14.94 -22.05
C GLN A 27 8.34 -14.91 -21.29
N ASP A 28 7.90 -16.06 -20.77
CA ASP A 28 6.63 -16.18 -20.01
C ASP A 28 6.76 -17.21 -18.88
N SER A 29 7.98 -17.48 -18.39
CA SER A 29 8.21 -18.37 -17.26
C SER A 29 7.87 -17.66 -15.92
N PRO A 30 7.59 -18.41 -14.84
CA PRO A 30 7.48 -17.88 -13.48
C PRO A 30 8.62 -16.91 -13.12
N THR A 31 9.85 -17.26 -13.51
CA THR A 31 11.06 -16.47 -13.25
C THR A 31 11.05 -15.14 -13.99
N ASP A 32 10.54 -15.08 -15.22
CA ASP A 32 10.47 -13.83 -16.00
C ASP A 32 9.58 -12.80 -15.30
N TYR A 33 8.41 -13.24 -14.84
CA TYR A 33 7.48 -12.39 -14.07
C TYR A 33 8.10 -11.94 -12.74
N VAL A 34 8.65 -12.86 -11.96
CA VAL A 34 9.25 -12.55 -10.65
C VAL A 34 10.43 -11.59 -10.80
N ASN A 35 11.33 -11.83 -11.75
CA ASN A 35 12.50 -10.99 -11.97
C ASN A 35 12.12 -9.58 -12.38
N ALA A 36 11.14 -9.44 -13.28
CA ALA A 36 10.65 -8.11 -13.69
C ALA A 36 10.02 -7.34 -12.52
N HIS A 37 9.22 -8.00 -11.68
CA HIS A 37 8.66 -7.37 -10.47
C HIS A 37 9.77 -6.98 -9.47
N ASN A 38 10.68 -7.90 -9.16
CA ASN A 38 11.74 -7.67 -8.18
C ASN A 38 12.74 -6.61 -8.64
N ALA A 39 12.97 -6.47 -9.94
CA ALA A 39 13.75 -5.37 -10.50
C ALA A 39 13.10 -4.01 -10.22
N ALA A 40 11.77 -3.88 -10.33
CA ALA A 40 11.06 -2.64 -10.00
C ALA A 40 10.99 -2.40 -8.48
N ARG A 41 10.73 -3.45 -7.71
CA ARG A 41 10.61 -3.41 -6.23
C ARG A 41 11.91 -3.00 -5.54
N SER A 42 13.04 -3.53 -6.00
CA SER A 42 14.36 -3.17 -5.46
C SER A 42 14.71 -1.69 -5.67
N GLN A 43 14.26 -1.06 -6.76
CA GLN A 43 14.47 0.38 -7.01
C GLN A 43 13.78 1.29 -5.98
N VAL A 44 12.79 0.79 -5.26
CA VAL A 44 12.04 1.54 -4.25
C VAL A 44 12.19 0.97 -2.84
N GLY A 45 13.11 0.02 -2.64
CA GLY A 45 13.43 -0.52 -1.32
C GLY A 45 12.30 -1.33 -0.67
N VAL A 46 11.45 -1.98 -1.47
CA VAL A 46 10.43 -2.92 -0.96
C VAL A 46 10.89 -4.38 -1.12
N PRO A 47 10.49 -5.29 -0.21
CA PRO A 47 10.95 -6.69 -0.23
C PRO A 47 10.64 -7.42 -1.54
N ASN A 48 11.46 -8.38 -1.91
CA ASN A 48 11.20 -9.22 -3.09
C ASN A 48 9.92 -10.04 -2.93
N ILE A 49 9.20 -10.20 -4.03
CA ILE A 49 8.05 -11.09 -4.16
C ILE A 49 8.52 -12.47 -4.65
N VAL A 50 7.84 -13.52 -4.23
CA VAL A 50 8.11 -14.90 -4.66
C VAL A 50 6.96 -15.46 -5.48
N TRP A 51 7.25 -16.41 -6.37
CA TRP A 51 6.21 -17.10 -7.14
C TRP A 51 5.34 -17.99 -6.25
N ASP A 52 4.05 -18.04 -6.54
CA ASP A 52 3.08 -18.93 -5.90
C ASP A 52 2.22 -19.65 -6.94
N ASN A 53 2.30 -20.98 -6.92
CA ASN A 53 1.61 -21.83 -7.89
C ASN A 53 0.08 -21.81 -7.73
N ALA A 54 -0.46 -21.62 -6.53
CA ALA A 54 -1.90 -21.54 -6.32
C ALA A 54 -2.45 -20.22 -6.88
N VAL A 55 -1.71 -19.13 -6.70
CA VAL A 55 -2.05 -17.81 -7.28
C VAL A 55 -1.95 -17.85 -8.79
N ALA A 56 -0.91 -18.49 -9.33
CA ALA A 56 -0.74 -18.66 -10.77
C ALA A 56 -1.86 -19.53 -11.38
N ALA A 57 -2.29 -20.59 -10.69
CA ALA A 57 -3.41 -21.40 -11.13
C ALA A 57 -4.72 -20.60 -11.19
N PHE A 58 -4.96 -19.73 -10.20
CA PHE A 58 -6.10 -18.80 -10.23
C PHE A 58 -6.00 -17.84 -11.42
N ALA A 59 -4.84 -17.19 -11.62
CA ALA A 59 -4.60 -16.30 -12.76
C ALA A 59 -4.83 -17.02 -14.09
N GLN A 60 -4.38 -18.27 -14.21
CA GLN A 60 -4.52 -19.09 -15.41
C GLN A 60 -5.98 -19.46 -15.69
N ASN A 61 -6.73 -19.84 -14.65
CA ASN A 61 -8.16 -20.13 -14.77
C ASN A 61 -8.92 -18.89 -15.24
N TYR A 62 -8.61 -17.72 -14.68
CA TYR A 62 -9.26 -16.48 -15.08
C TYR A 62 -8.89 -16.06 -16.50
N ALA A 63 -7.60 -16.09 -16.84
CA ALA A 63 -7.14 -15.78 -18.20
C ALA A 63 -7.80 -16.68 -19.25
N ASN A 64 -7.97 -17.98 -18.95
CA ASN A 64 -8.69 -18.90 -19.83
C ASN A 64 -10.16 -18.48 -20.09
N GLN A 65 -10.85 -17.89 -19.11
CA GLN A 65 -12.22 -17.38 -19.29
C GLN A 65 -12.29 -16.18 -20.23
N ARG A 66 -11.19 -15.41 -20.35
CA ARG A 66 -11.11 -14.24 -21.24
C ARG A 66 -10.67 -14.57 -22.65
N LYS A 67 -10.27 -15.81 -22.98
CA LYS A 67 -9.81 -16.20 -24.34
C LYS A 67 -10.76 -15.80 -25.48
N GLY A 68 -12.07 -15.84 -25.21
CA GLY A 68 -13.10 -15.54 -26.21
C GLY A 68 -13.18 -14.05 -26.59
N ASP A 69 -13.04 -13.14 -25.63
CA ASP A 69 -13.27 -11.70 -25.83
C ASP A 69 -12.05 -10.81 -25.57
N CYS A 70 -11.10 -11.29 -24.79
CA CYS A 70 -9.90 -10.60 -24.30
C CYS A 70 -10.16 -9.21 -23.75
N LYS A 71 -11.32 -9.04 -23.09
CA LYS A 71 -11.63 -7.81 -22.38
C LYS A 71 -10.81 -7.73 -21.10
N LEU A 72 -10.23 -6.56 -20.84
CA LEU A 72 -9.54 -6.22 -19.60
C LEU A 72 -10.55 -5.86 -18.52
N VAL A 73 -11.32 -6.87 -18.09
CA VAL A 73 -12.24 -6.77 -16.97
C VAL A 73 -11.59 -7.47 -15.79
N HIS A 74 -11.65 -6.85 -14.61
CA HIS A 74 -11.12 -7.47 -13.41
C HIS A 74 -11.91 -8.72 -13.03
N SER A 75 -11.23 -9.73 -12.47
CA SER A 75 -11.88 -10.97 -12.03
C SER A 75 -12.95 -10.75 -10.96
N GLY A 76 -12.90 -9.60 -10.27
CA GLY A 76 -13.85 -9.25 -9.22
C GLY A 76 -13.82 -10.26 -8.07
N GLY A 77 -12.65 -10.89 -7.84
CA GLY A 77 -12.47 -11.98 -6.88
C GLY A 77 -12.98 -11.69 -5.47
N ASP A 78 -12.82 -12.63 -4.55
CA ASP A 78 -13.24 -12.57 -3.14
C ASP A 78 -12.54 -11.47 -2.29
N GLY A 79 -11.91 -10.48 -2.92
CA GLY A 79 -11.09 -9.44 -2.28
C GLY A 79 -9.73 -9.95 -1.82
N LYS A 80 -9.39 -11.22 -2.09
CA LYS A 80 -8.17 -11.89 -1.65
C LYS A 80 -7.00 -11.74 -2.63
N TYR A 81 -7.14 -10.98 -3.71
CA TYR A 81 -6.07 -10.78 -4.70
C TYR A 81 -6.05 -9.34 -5.23
N GLY A 82 -4.84 -8.79 -5.37
CA GLY A 82 -4.57 -7.59 -6.15
C GLY A 82 -4.34 -8.04 -7.59
N GLU A 83 -4.82 -7.28 -8.56
CA GLU A 83 -4.83 -7.73 -9.96
C GLU A 83 -4.40 -6.59 -10.89
N ASN A 84 -3.46 -6.88 -11.80
CA ASN A 84 -3.26 -6.06 -12.99
C ASN A 84 -3.57 -6.89 -14.22
N LEU A 85 -4.14 -6.25 -15.23
CA LEU A 85 -4.41 -6.87 -16.52
C LEU A 85 -3.64 -6.13 -17.61
N ALA A 86 -3.21 -6.87 -18.62
CA ALA A 86 -2.60 -6.30 -19.82
C ALA A 86 -3.09 -7.05 -21.05
N GLY A 87 -3.27 -6.32 -22.14
CA GLY A 87 -3.72 -6.86 -23.41
C GLY A 87 -3.01 -6.22 -24.58
N SER A 88 -2.89 -6.97 -25.67
CA SER A 88 -2.35 -6.48 -26.95
C SER A 88 -3.06 -7.16 -28.11
N THR A 89 -3.12 -6.49 -29.26
CA THR A 89 -3.55 -7.09 -30.53
C THR A 89 -2.51 -8.05 -31.11
N GLY A 90 -1.26 -8.00 -30.64
CA GLY A 90 -0.17 -8.89 -31.02
C GLY A 90 0.31 -9.78 -29.88
N ASN A 91 1.53 -10.33 -30.02
CA ASN A 91 2.19 -11.07 -28.94
C ASN A 91 2.69 -10.08 -27.88
N LEU A 92 2.24 -10.22 -26.64
CA LEU A 92 2.75 -9.48 -25.48
C LEU A 92 3.43 -10.47 -24.55
N SER A 93 4.69 -10.25 -24.19
CA SER A 93 5.37 -11.10 -23.20
C SER A 93 4.98 -10.72 -21.78
N GLY A 94 5.16 -11.64 -20.84
CA GLY A 94 4.97 -11.40 -19.41
C GLY A 94 5.84 -10.26 -18.89
N LYS A 95 7.10 -10.21 -19.33
CA LYS A 95 8.04 -9.14 -18.98
C LYS A 95 7.58 -7.78 -19.52
N ASP A 96 7.11 -7.73 -20.76
CA ASP A 96 6.62 -6.48 -21.37
C ASP A 96 5.36 -5.97 -20.67
N ALA A 97 4.46 -6.87 -20.26
CA ALA A 97 3.29 -6.50 -19.46
C ALA A 97 3.70 -5.87 -18.11
N VAL A 98 4.69 -6.44 -17.41
CA VAL A 98 5.22 -5.84 -16.18
C VAL A 98 5.83 -4.47 -16.46
N GLN A 99 6.57 -4.32 -17.56
CA GLN A 99 7.16 -3.02 -17.92
C GLN A 99 6.08 -1.97 -18.21
N LEU A 100 4.98 -2.34 -18.88
CA LEU A 100 3.84 -1.44 -19.09
C LEU A 100 3.29 -0.90 -17.77
N TRP A 101 3.10 -1.77 -16.77
CA TRP A 101 2.66 -1.35 -15.44
C TRP A 101 3.71 -0.49 -14.72
N VAL A 102 4.99 -0.85 -14.84
CA VAL A 102 6.11 -0.09 -14.23
C VAL A 102 6.27 1.31 -14.81
N ASN A 103 5.94 1.52 -16.08
CA ASN A 103 6.05 2.81 -16.74
C ASN A 103 5.16 3.90 -16.12
N GLU A 104 4.14 3.53 -15.34
CA GLU A 104 3.34 4.51 -14.58
C GLU A 104 4.08 5.11 -13.38
N LYS A 105 5.29 4.63 -13.05
CA LYS A 105 6.16 5.20 -11.99
C LYS A 105 6.31 6.71 -12.10
N SER A 106 6.43 7.24 -13.31
CA SER A 106 6.55 8.70 -13.55
C SER A 106 5.33 9.49 -13.10
N LYS A 107 4.18 8.84 -12.96
CA LYS A 107 2.92 9.41 -12.50
C LYS A 107 2.69 9.21 -11.01
N TYR A 108 3.59 8.55 -10.27
CA TYR A 108 3.44 8.33 -8.84
C TYR A 108 4.34 9.26 -8.03
N ASN A 109 3.75 10.02 -7.11
CA ASN A 109 4.48 10.89 -6.20
C ASN A 109 4.59 10.25 -4.82
N TYR A 110 5.81 9.90 -4.44
CA TYR A 110 6.12 9.27 -3.14
C TYR A 110 5.90 10.21 -1.96
N ASN A 111 6.01 11.53 -2.14
CA ASN A 111 5.84 12.49 -1.06
C ASN A 111 4.36 12.66 -0.70
N SER A 112 3.47 12.64 -1.70
CA SER A 112 2.02 12.79 -1.52
C SER A 112 1.27 11.47 -1.48
N ASN A 113 1.96 10.35 -1.73
CA ASN A 113 1.38 9.01 -1.82
C ASN A 113 0.17 8.95 -2.78
N SER A 114 0.30 9.61 -3.94
CA SER A 114 -0.80 9.78 -4.88
C SER A 114 -0.33 9.78 -6.34
N CYS A 115 -1.26 9.47 -7.25
CA CYS A 115 -1.02 9.63 -8.67
C CYS A 115 -1.13 11.10 -9.07
N VAL A 116 -0.21 11.57 -9.90
CA VAL A 116 -0.14 12.91 -10.48
C VAL A 116 -0.10 12.80 -11.99
N GLY A 117 -1.02 13.51 -12.66
CA GLY A 117 -1.06 13.55 -14.12
C GLY A 117 -1.61 12.28 -14.79
N GLY A 118 -2.33 11.43 -14.05
CA GLY A 118 -3.02 10.26 -14.61
C GLY A 118 -3.10 9.10 -13.62
N GLU A 119 -3.41 7.91 -14.13
CA GLU A 119 -3.46 6.67 -13.35
C GLU A 119 -2.06 6.07 -13.15
N CYS A 120 -1.83 5.54 -11.95
CA CYS A 120 -0.59 4.88 -11.53
C CYS A 120 -0.85 3.60 -10.72
N LEU A 121 -2.07 3.06 -10.82
CA LEU A 121 -2.56 1.97 -9.98
C LEU A 121 -1.88 0.63 -10.32
N HIS A 122 -1.47 0.43 -11.58
CA HIS A 122 -0.74 -0.76 -11.94
C HIS A 122 0.68 -0.72 -11.35
N TYR A 123 1.32 0.45 -11.37
CA TYR A 123 2.62 0.64 -10.74
C TYR A 123 2.58 0.37 -9.24
N THR A 124 1.65 1.00 -8.53
CA THR A 124 1.54 0.81 -7.07
C THR A 124 1.28 -0.64 -6.71
N GLN A 125 0.54 -1.39 -7.53
CA GLN A 125 0.33 -2.82 -7.35
C GLN A 125 1.63 -3.65 -7.53
N VAL A 126 2.48 -3.32 -8.50
CA VAL A 126 3.78 -3.98 -8.73
C VAL A 126 4.74 -3.77 -7.54
N VAL A 127 4.82 -2.54 -7.04
CA VAL A 127 5.75 -2.16 -5.96
C VAL A 127 5.12 -2.16 -4.57
N TRP A 128 3.97 -2.82 -4.41
CA TRP A 128 3.28 -2.84 -3.13
C TRP A 128 4.08 -3.60 -2.07
N ARG A 129 4.49 -2.91 -1.00
CA ARG A 129 5.44 -3.47 -0.02
C ARG A 129 5.02 -4.80 0.58
N ASN A 130 3.72 -4.94 0.87
CA ASN A 130 3.15 -6.11 1.54
C ASN A 130 2.73 -7.23 0.58
N SER A 131 2.99 -7.08 -0.72
CA SER A 131 2.82 -8.17 -1.68
C SER A 131 3.96 -9.15 -1.53
N LEU A 132 3.64 -10.38 -1.13
CA LEU A 132 4.63 -11.42 -0.81
C LEU A 132 4.67 -12.51 -1.88
N ARG A 133 3.54 -12.75 -2.56
CA ARG A 133 3.36 -13.87 -3.48
C ARG A 133 2.80 -13.39 -4.82
N LEU A 134 3.28 -13.99 -5.90
CA LEU A 134 2.99 -13.61 -7.28
C LEU A 134 2.48 -14.82 -8.06
N GLY A 135 1.41 -14.65 -8.84
CA GLY A 135 0.98 -15.61 -9.84
C GLY A 135 0.53 -14.91 -11.11
N CYS A 136 1.09 -15.30 -12.25
CA CYS A 136 0.77 -14.71 -13.54
C CYS A 136 0.32 -15.76 -14.53
N ALA A 137 -0.50 -15.35 -15.49
CA ALA A 137 -0.87 -16.18 -16.61
C ALA A 137 -0.99 -15.37 -17.90
N LYS A 138 -0.66 -16.04 -19.01
CA LYS A 138 -0.81 -15.54 -20.37
C LYS A 138 -1.69 -16.48 -21.17
N VAL A 139 -2.59 -15.91 -21.96
CA VAL A 139 -3.36 -16.66 -22.96
C VAL A 139 -3.37 -15.94 -24.30
N ARG A 140 -3.42 -16.73 -25.37
CA ARG A 140 -3.70 -16.24 -26.71
C ARG A 140 -5.21 -16.16 -26.93
N CYS A 141 -5.67 -15.04 -27.44
CA CYS A 141 -7.06 -14.73 -27.71
C CYS A 141 -7.53 -15.30 -29.05
N ASN A 142 -8.82 -15.57 -29.17
CA ASN A 142 -9.42 -16.07 -30.42
C ASN A 142 -9.30 -15.05 -31.58
N ASN A 143 -9.22 -13.76 -31.26
CA ASN A 143 -9.00 -12.68 -32.23
C ASN A 143 -7.51 -12.50 -32.63
N GLY A 144 -6.61 -13.39 -32.19
CA GLY A 144 -5.17 -13.33 -32.49
C GLY A 144 -4.33 -12.49 -31.53
N GLY A 145 -4.97 -11.76 -30.59
CA GLY A 145 -4.30 -10.97 -29.56
C GLY A 145 -3.78 -11.78 -28.37
N THR A 146 -3.24 -11.07 -27.38
CA THR A 146 -2.76 -11.62 -26.11
C THR A 146 -3.50 -10.99 -24.93
N PHE A 147 -3.87 -11.82 -23.96
CA PHE A 147 -4.34 -11.39 -22.64
C PHE A 147 -3.38 -11.92 -21.57
N ILE A 148 -2.95 -11.04 -20.67
CA ILE A 148 -2.15 -11.38 -19.50
C ILE A 148 -2.92 -10.96 -18.26
N GLY A 149 -3.16 -11.92 -17.38
CA GLY A 149 -3.69 -11.70 -16.04
C GLY A 149 -2.56 -11.84 -15.01
N LEU A 150 -2.29 -10.78 -14.26
CA LEU A 150 -1.43 -10.79 -13.08
C LEU A 150 -2.31 -10.83 -11.85
N VAL A 151 -2.07 -11.80 -10.97
CA VAL A 151 -2.70 -11.92 -9.67
C VAL A 151 -1.61 -11.91 -8.61
N ILE A 152 -1.64 -10.91 -7.73
CA ILE A 152 -0.71 -10.76 -6.62
C ILE A 152 -1.42 -11.12 -5.34
N VAL A 153 -0.74 -11.87 -4.47
CA VAL A 153 -1.13 -12.04 -3.07
C VAL A 153 -0.24 -11.22 -2.15
N GLY A 154 -0.82 -10.17 -1.59
CA GLY A 154 -0.43 -9.61 -0.29
C GLY A 154 -1.55 -9.79 0.73
N ASP A 155 -1.38 -9.32 1.96
CA ASP A 155 -2.56 -9.08 2.81
C ASP A 155 -3.39 -7.97 2.15
N HIS A 156 -4.54 -8.32 1.58
CA HIS A 156 -5.35 -7.40 0.78
C HIS A 156 -6.17 -6.45 1.64
N ALA A 157 -5.79 -5.18 1.56
CA ALA A 157 -6.76 -4.11 1.38
C ALA A 157 -6.11 -3.01 0.52
N ALA A 158 -6.57 -2.88 -0.73
CA ALA A 158 -6.17 -1.84 -1.66
C ALA A 158 -6.66 -0.46 -1.19
N TYR A 159 -5.81 0.22 -0.42
CA TYR A 159 -5.79 1.67 -0.16
C TYR A 159 -4.34 1.98 0.16
N ALA A 160 -3.70 2.95 -0.51
CA ALA A 160 -2.28 3.29 -0.33
C ALA A 160 -1.85 3.11 1.14
N GLN A 161 -1.14 2.01 1.41
CA GLN A 161 -0.83 1.63 2.79
C GLN A 161 0.27 2.56 3.27
N ASP A 162 0.07 3.11 4.47
CA ASP A 162 1.05 3.95 5.12
C ASP A 162 2.30 3.12 5.41
N SER A 163 3.45 3.65 5.03
CA SER A 163 4.73 3.00 5.31
C SER A 163 5.14 3.23 6.77
N PRO A 164 6.00 2.36 7.35
CA PRO A 164 6.67 2.63 8.62
C PRO A 164 7.26 4.06 8.71
N THR A 165 7.85 4.51 7.60
CA THR A 165 8.49 5.83 7.49
C THR A 165 7.49 6.98 7.60
N ASP A 166 6.26 6.84 7.10
CA ASP A 166 5.24 7.89 7.18
C ASP A 166 4.87 8.19 8.65
N PHE A 167 4.63 7.13 9.43
CA PHE A 167 4.36 7.26 10.85
C PHE A 167 5.56 7.84 11.60
N VAL A 168 6.76 7.27 11.41
CA VAL A 168 7.98 7.70 12.11
C VAL A 168 8.32 9.15 11.81
N ASN A 169 8.28 9.57 10.54
CA ASN A 169 8.60 10.94 10.14
C ASN A 169 7.60 11.94 10.75
N ALA A 170 6.30 11.63 10.73
CA ALA A 170 5.28 12.49 11.33
C ALA A 170 5.49 12.64 12.86
N HIS A 171 5.84 11.56 13.56
CA HIS A 171 6.17 11.61 14.98
C HIS A 171 7.44 12.43 15.24
N ASN A 172 8.52 12.16 14.51
CA ASN A 172 9.81 12.83 14.70
C ASN A 172 9.76 14.32 14.34
N ALA A 173 8.89 14.72 13.40
CA ALA A 173 8.60 16.12 13.13
C ALA A 173 7.97 16.83 14.33
N ALA A 174 7.10 16.16 15.10
CA ALA A 174 6.55 16.72 16.33
C ALA A 174 7.54 16.70 17.51
N ARG A 175 8.29 15.60 17.66
CA ARG A 175 9.29 15.41 18.74
C ARG A 175 10.42 16.43 18.65
N SER A 176 10.91 16.73 17.44
CA SER A 176 11.97 17.71 17.23
C SER A 176 11.55 19.13 17.64
N GLN A 177 10.28 19.50 17.50
CA GLN A 177 9.76 20.82 17.92
C GLN A 177 9.84 21.05 19.42
N VAL A 178 9.96 19.99 20.22
CA VAL A 178 10.04 20.05 21.69
C VAL A 178 11.36 19.49 22.23
N GLY A 179 12.36 19.30 21.35
CA GLY A 179 13.70 18.84 21.76
C GLY A 179 13.77 17.38 22.23
N VAL A 180 12.79 16.56 21.84
CA VAL A 180 12.74 15.14 22.21
C VAL A 180 13.47 14.29 21.15
N PRO A 181 14.31 13.31 21.54
CA PRO A 181 15.00 12.43 20.60
C PRO A 181 14.05 11.66 19.68
N ASN A 182 14.52 11.35 18.46
CA ASN A 182 13.74 10.61 17.48
C ASN A 182 13.32 9.24 18.00
N ILE A 183 12.08 8.87 17.70
CA ILE A 183 11.57 7.50 17.85
C ILE A 183 11.94 6.68 16.60
N VAL A 184 12.15 5.37 16.78
CA VAL A 184 12.46 4.44 15.69
C VAL A 184 11.34 3.42 15.50
N TRP A 185 11.16 2.93 14.27
CA TRP A 185 10.23 1.84 14.01
C TRP A 185 10.72 0.54 14.63
N ASP A 186 9.80 -0.26 15.18
CA ASP A 186 10.06 -1.59 15.69
C ASP A 186 9.02 -2.57 15.15
N ASP A 187 9.47 -3.57 14.40
CA ASP A 187 8.59 -4.54 13.74
C ASP A 187 7.81 -5.41 14.73
N THR A 188 8.31 -5.62 15.94
CA THR A 188 7.59 -6.38 16.98
C THR A 188 6.42 -5.56 17.53
N VAL A 189 6.64 -4.26 17.76
CA VAL A 189 5.57 -3.34 18.18
C VAL A 189 4.55 -3.17 17.05
N ALA A 190 5.01 -3.08 15.79
CA ALA A 190 4.14 -2.95 14.64
C ALA A 190 3.27 -4.20 14.40
N ALA A 191 3.85 -5.40 14.57
CA ALA A 191 3.09 -6.65 14.49
C ALA A 191 1.97 -6.70 15.54
N PHE A 192 2.24 -6.25 16.77
CA PHE A 192 1.21 -6.12 17.79
C PHE A 192 0.11 -5.14 17.36
N ALA A 193 0.50 -3.95 16.91
CA ALA A 193 -0.42 -2.90 16.47
C ALA A 193 -1.32 -3.37 15.31
N GLN A 194 -0.74 -4.02 14.30
CA GLN A 194 -1.50 -4.54 13.15
C GLN A 194 -2.42 -5.69 13.54
N ASN A 195 -1.98 -6.60 14.40
CA ASN A 195 -2.82 -7.68 14.92
C ASN A 195 -4.04 -7.10 15.67
N TYR A 196 -3.83 -6.06 16.48
CA TYR A 196 -4.93 -5.41 17.18
C TYR A 196 -5.86 -4.67 16.22
N ALA A 197 -5.32 -3.91 15.26
CA ALA A 197 -6.12 -3.24 14.24
C ALA A 197 -7.04 -4.23 13.51
N ASN A 198 -6.50 -5.39 13.10
CA ASN A 198 -7.27 -6.44 12.44
C ASN A 198 -8.46 -6.94 13.29
N GLN A 199 -8.33 -7.02 14.62
CA GLN A 199 -9.43 -7.40 15.51
C GLN A 199 -10.56 -6.36 15.57
N ARG A 200 -10.25 -5.09 15.28
CA ARG A 200 -11.23 -3.98 15.25
C ARG A 200 -11.93 -3.82 13.90
N LYS A 201 -11.57 -4.63 12.89
CA LYS A 201 -12.14 -4.55 11.53
C LYS A 201 -13.68 -4.60 11.51
N GLY A 202 -14.27 -5.47 12.33
CA GLY A 202 -15.71 -5.72 12.33
C GLY A 202 -16.56 -4.59 12.91
N ASP A 203 -16.09 -3.91 13.96
CA ASP A 203 -16.88 -2.89 14.67
C ASP A 203 -16.33 -1.45 14.52
N CYS A 204 -15.07 -1.31 14.09
CA CYS A 204 -14.34 -0.06 13.92
C CYS A 204 -14.29 0.84 15.16
N LYS A 205 -14.59 0.34 16.38
CA LYS A 205 -14.65 1.24 17.55
C LYS A 205 -13.26 1.52 18.11
N LEU A 206 -13.04 2.76 18.54
CA LEU A 206 -11.83 3.22 19.22
C LEU A 206 -11.81 2.74 20.68
N VAL A 207 -11.52 1.46 20.85
CA VAL A 207 -11.31 0.82 22.15
C VAL A 207 -9.83 0.49 22.24
N HIS A 208 -9.22 0.77 23.40
CA HIS A 208 -7.82 0.46 23.64
C HIS A 208 -7.59 -1.05 23.80
N SER A 209 -6.44 -1.52 23.32
CA SER A 209 -6.05 -2.93 23.40
C SER A 209 -5.77 -3.40 24.83
N GLY A 210 -5.53 -2.46 25.75
CA GLY A 210 -5.03 -2.72 27.10
C GLY A 210 -3.52 -3.05 27.12
N GLY A 211 -3.01 -3.64 26.03
CA GLY A 211 -1.58 -3.86 25.77
C GLY A 211 -0.85 -4.65 26.85
N ASP A 212 -1.57 -5.29 27.77
CA ASP A 212 -1.08 -5.86 29.03
C ASP A 212 -0.08 -4.95 29.78
N GLY A 213 -0.23 -3.62 29.63
CA GLY A 213 0.71 -2.62 30.17
C GLY A 213 2.07 -2.55 29.47
N LYS A 214 2.33 -3.38 28.45
CA LYS A 214 3.60 -3.46 27.72
C LYS A 214 3.85 -2.26 26.81
N TYR A 215 2.78 -1.67 26.26
CA TYR A 215 2.86 -0.60 25.28
C TYR A 215 1.94 0.57 25.63
N GLY A 216 2.38 1.78 25.32
CA GLY A 216 1.49 2.93 25.18
C GLY A 216 0.68 2.78 23.90
N GLU A 217 -0.41 3.52 23.76
CA GLU A 217 -1.30 3.38 22.60
C GLU A 217 -2.03 4.67 22.28
N ASN A 218 -2.05 5.01 20.99
CA ASN A 218 -2.93 6.02 20.41
C ASN A 218 -3.82 5.36 19.35
N LEU A 219 -5.09 5.75 19.33
CA LEU A 219 -6.07 5.27 18.35
C LEU A 219 -6.58 6.42 17.50
N ALA A 220 -6.87 6.15 16.24
CA ALA A 220 -7.54 7.08 15.35
C ALA A 220 -8.53 6.32 14.46
N GLY A 221 -9.63 6.99 14.11
CA GLY A 221 -10.65 6.43 13.25
C GLY A 221 -11.27 7.48 12.36
N SER A 222 -11.81 7.05 11.22
CA SER A 222 -12.64 7.89 10.35
C SER A 222 -13.72 7.06 9.67
N THR A 223 -14.73 7.73 9.12
CA THR A 223 -15.81 7.10 8.32
C THR A 223 -15.40 6.80 6.88
N GLY A 224 -14.21 7.24 6.46
CA GLY A 224 -13.68 7.04 5.11
C GLY A 224 -12.22 6.60 5.15
N ASN A 225 -11.43 7.00 4.15
CA ASN A 225 -9.98 6.76 4.19
C ASN A 225 -9.30 7.73 5.18
N LEU A 226 -8.41 7.22 6.02
CA LEU A 226 -7.52 8.00 6.87
C LEU A 226 -6.09 7.54 6.64
N SER A 227 -5.18 8.46 6.31
CA SER A 227 -3.75 8.16 6.26
C SER A 227 -3.14 8.17 7.66
N GLY A 228 -2.06 7.42 7.83
CA GLY A 228 -1.24 7.38 9.03
C GLY A 228 -0.68 8.75 9.39
N THR A 229 -0.18 9.49 8.40
CA THR A 229 0.28 10.87 8.61
C THR A 229 -0.85 11.78 9.12
N ASN A 230 -2.07 11.64 8.59
CA ASN A 230 -3.22 12.41 9.08
C ASN A 230 -3.66 11.97 10.48
N ALA A 231 -3.59 10.68 10.81
CA ALA A 231 -3.83 10.19 12.16
C ALA A 231 -2.84 10.80 13.16
N VAL A 232 -1.54 10.79 12.84
CA VAL A 232 -0.52 11.43 13.67
C VAL A 232 -0.77 12.94 13.79
N LYS A 233 -1.17 13.59 12.70
CA LYS A 233 -1.53 15.01 12.73
C LYS A 233 -2.69 15.28 13.69
N LEU A 234 -3.76 14.48 13.68
CA LEU A 234 -4.88 14.62 14.61
C LEU A 234 -4.42 14.57 16.07
N TRP A 235 -3.51 13.66 16.41
CA TRP A 235 -2.92 13.57 17.74
C TRP A 235 -2.01 14.77 18.05
N VAL A 236 -1.21 15.22 17.09
CA VAL A 236 -0.28 16.36 17.27
C VAL A 236 -1.04 17.68 17.41
N ASP A 237 -2.17 17.86 16.73
CA ASP A 237 -3.01 19.07 16.80
C ASP A 237 -3.53 19.32 18.24
N GLU A 238 -3.60 18.28 19.08
CA GLU A 238 -3.92 18.41 20.51
C GLU A 238 -2.84 19.15 21.32
N LYS A 239 -1.67 19.46 20.74
CA LYS A 239 -0.67 20.36 21.34
C LYS A 239 -1.28 21.67 21.83
N SER A 240 -2.24 22.21 21.09
CA SER A 240 -2.98 23.42 21.45
C SER A 240 -3.78 23.31 22.76
N LYS A 241 -4.06 22.08 23.20
CA LYS A 241 -4.82 21.73 24.40
C LYS A 241 -3.93 21.21 25.52
N TYR A 242 -2.62 21.19 25.37
CA TYR A 242 -1.70 20.79 26.42
C TYR A 242 -1.01 22.02 27.02
N ASP A 243 -1.26 22.28 28.30
CA ASP A 243 -0.51 23.28 29.04
C ASP A 243 0.70 22.63 29.70
N TYR A 244 1.88 22.97 29.19
CA TYR A 244 3.13 22.48 29.73
C TYR A 244 3.32 22.91 31.19
N ASN A 245 3.02 24.14 31.58
CA ASN A 245 3.34 24.60 32.94
C ASN A 245 2.57 23.84 34.00
N SER A 246 1.27 23.62 33.80
CA SER A 246 0.45 22.82 34.71
C SER A 246 0.58 21.31 34.51
N ASN A 247 1.15 20.84 33.39
CA ASN A 247 1.17 19.43 32.98
C ASN A 247 -0.26 18.84 32.88
N THR A 248 -1.20 19.62 32.35
CA THR A 248 -2.61 19.23 32.22
C THR A 248 -3.17 19.51 30.84
N CYS A 249 -4.26 18.82 30.49
CA CYS A 249 -5.02 19.15 29.30
C CYS A 249 -6.00 20.29 29.59
N VAL A 250 -5.96 21.34 28.77
CA VAL A 250 -6.81 22.52 28.84
C VAL A 250 -7.76 22.52 27.64
N GLY A 251 -9.07 22.53 27.90
CA GLY A 251 -10.07 22.64 26.84
C GLY A 251 -10.26 21.38 25.99
N GLY A 252 -9.86 20.20 26.47
CA GLY A 252 -10.19 18.91 25.84
C GLY A 252 -9.12 17.85 26.04
N GLU A 253 -9.15 16.83 25.16
CA GLU A 253 -8.15 15.75 25.12
C GLU A 253 -6.79 16.27 24.63
N CYS A 254 -5.71 15.79 25.26
CA CYS A 254 -4.32 16.07 24.88
C CYS A 254 -3.37 14.90 25.08
N ARG A 255 -3.86 13.76 25.57
CA ARG A 255 -3.03 12.61 25.92
C ARG A 255 -2.50 11.89 24.69
N HIS A 256 -3.11 12.06 23.52
CA HIS A 256 -2.52 11.54 22.29
C HIS A 256 -1.27 12.35 21.92
N TYR A 257 -1.34 13.68 22.00
CA TYR A 257 -0.15 14.54 21.83
C TYR A 257 0.96 14.16 22.81
N THR A 258 0.67 14.08 24.11
CA THR A 258 1.71 13.77 25.10
C THR A 258 2.35 12.41 24.88
N GLN A 259 1.60 11.42 24.35
CA GLN A 259 2.16 10.12 23.98
C GLN A 259 3.08 10.21 22.74
N VAL A 260 2.71 10.97 21.70
CA VAL A 260 3.54 11.19 20.50
C VAL A 260 4.90 11.77 20.88
N VAL A 261 4.90 12.77 21.77
CA VAL A 261 6.12 13.45 22.21
C VAL A 261 6.71 12.91 23.52
N TRP A 262 6.28 11.73 23.97
CA TRP A 262 6.80 11.13 25.21
C TRP A 262 8.27 10.74 25.06
N LYS A 263 9.14 11.37 25.84
CA LYS A 263 10.60 11.26 25.73
C LYS A 263 11.11 9.83 25.88
N ASN A 264 10.53 9.08 26.80
CA ASN A 264 10.98 7.72 27.11
C ASN A 264 10.44 6.67 26.13
N SER A 265 9.48 7.01 25.28
CA SER A 265 9.03 6.13 24.18
C SER A 265 10.05 6.19 23.06
N VAL A 266 10.76 5.09 22.82
CA VAL A 266 11.87 5.02 21.84
C VAL A 266 11.58 4.14 20.64
N ARG A 267 10.60 3.23 20.75
CA ARG A 267 10.15 2.33 19.69
C ARG A 267 8.68 2.60 19.36
N LEU A 268 8.38 2.65 18.07
CA LEU A 268 7.06 2.87 17.50
C LEU A 268 6.67 1.69 16.61
N GLY A 269 5.42 1.27 16.68
CA GLY A 269 4.84 0.40 15.67
C GLY A 269 3.37 0.73 15.48
N CYS A 270 2.91 0.80 14.24
CA CYS A 270 1.54 1.18 13.92
C CYS A 270 0.87 0.14 13.03
N GLY A 271 -0.45 0.03 13.17
CA GLY A 271 -1.31 -0.83 12.38
C GLY A 271 -2.49 -0.05 11.84
N LYS A 272 -2.92 -0.40 10.64
CA LYS A 272 -4.07 0.20 9.95
C LYS A 272 -4.96 -0.90 9.39
N VAL A 273 -6.27 -0.74 9.56
CA VAL A 273 -7.24 -1.61 8.91
C VAL A 273 -8.38 -0.81 8.31
N ARG A 274 -8.90 -1.32 7.19
CA ARG A 274 -10.15 -0.86 6.61
C ARG A 274 -11.29 -1.68 7.21
N CYS A 275 -12.18 -1.00 7.93
CA CYS A 275 -13.29 -1.61 8.64
C CYS A 275 -14.43 -2.03 7.70
N ASP A 276 -15.26 -2.96 8.13
CA ASP A 276 -16.38 -3.47 7.31
C ASP A 276 -17.42 -2.39 6.99
N ASN A 277 -17.51 -1.36 7.84
CA ASN A 277 -18.52 -0.30 7.77
C ASN A 277 -18.20 0.88 6.82
N GLY A 278 -17.08 0.87 6.09
CA GLY A 278 -16.70 2.06 5.30
C GLY A 278 -15.55 2.90 5.88
N GLY A 279 -15.27 2.74 7.17
CA GLY A 279 -14.26 3.49 7.90
C GLY A 279 -12.85 2.92 7.90
N THR A 280 -11.93 3.71 8.47
CA THR A 280 -10.54 3.33 8.73
C THR A 280 -10.29 3.33 10.23
N PHE A 281 -9.57 2.33 10.72
CA PHE A 281 -9.05 2.27 12.09
C PHE A 281 -7.52 2.21 12.04
N ILE A 282 -6.87 3.03 12.88
CA ILE A 282 -5.41 3.08 13.04
C ILE A 282 -5.07 3.02 14.53
N THR A 283 -4.08 2.21 14.86
CA THR A 283 -3.45 2.19 16.20
C THR A 283 -1.95 2.38 16.05
N CYS A 284 -1.34 3.17 16.93
CA CYS A 284 0.11 3.24 17.10
C CYS A 284 0.45 2.88 18.53
N ASN A 285 1.37 1.95 18.70
CA ASN A 285 1.86 1.47 19.99
C ASN A 285 3.30 1.96 20.24
N TYR A 286 3.59 2.27 21.50
CA TYR A 286 4.81 2.93 21.94
C TYR A 286 5.52 2.10 23.00
N ALA A 287 6.82 1.87 22.85
CA ALA A 287 7.62 1.13 23.81
C ALA A 287 8.89 1.90 24.21
N PRO A 288 9.18 2.02 25.52
CA PRO A 288 8.28 1.85 26.67
C PRO A 288 6.97 2.69 26.60
N PRO A 289 5.92 2.34 27.37
CA PRO A 289 4.70 3.14 27.44
C PRO A 289 4.94 4.54 28.01
N GLY A 290 4.11 5.50 27.60
CA GLY A 290 4.12 6.87 28.10
C GLY A 290 2.91 7.22 28.96
N ASN A 291 2.65 8.51 29.12
CA ASN A 291 1.48 9.06 29.82
C ASN A 291 1.34 8.62 31.28
N TYR A 292 2.46 8.41 31.98
CA TYR A 292 2.49 8.16 33.42
C TYR A 292 1.97 9.38 34.19
N VAL A 293 1.03 9.16 35.10
CA VAL A 293 0.45 10.21 35.95
C VAL A 293 1.56 10.92 36.73
N GLY A 294 1.55 12.25 36.69
CA GLY A 294 2.52 13.10 37.38
C GLY A 294 3.87 13.26 36.66
N GLN A 295 4.12 12.54 35.57
CA GLN A 295 5.32 12.72 34.74
C GLN A 295 5.02 13.62 33.53
N ARG A 296 6.05 14.34 33.07
CA ARG A 296 5.97 15.19 31.89
C ARG A 296 6.43 14.42 30.65
N PRO A 297 5.84 14.71 29.48
CA PRO A 297 6.23 14.07 28.24
C PRO A 297 7.63 14.50 27.75
N TYR A 298 8.08 15.71 28.09
CA TYR A 298 9.39 16.26 27.73
C TYR A 298 9.88 17.24 28.79
#